data_AF-A0A814SDV9-F1
#
_entry.id   AF-A0A814SDV9-F1
#
_cell.length_a   1.000
_cell.length_b   1.000
_cell.length_c   1.000
_cell.angle_alpha   90.00
_cell.angle_beta   90.00
_cell.angle_gamma   90.00
#
_symmetry.space_group_name_H-M   'P 1'
#
loop_
_entity.id
_entity.type
_entity.pdbx_description
1 polymer ?
#
loop_
_entity_poly.entity_id
_entity_poly.type
_entity_poly.pdbx_seq_one_letter_code
_entity_poly.pdbx_strand_id
1 'polypeptide(L)'
;MSDTNSKNIIEEETETTMQQTILLNIPPRLQWDNDNGYCGEAALQSISLYYGAWISQKLIHDINEGEYLSQPVPPNDHREPLRTLTLLHFTYNEWDWINSPQS
;
A
#
# COMPACT_ATOMS: atom_id res chain seq x y z
N MET A 1 27.98 -60.15 10.80
CA MET A 1 29.03 -59.53 11.64
C MET A 1 29.37 -58.20 10.97
N SER A 2 29.09 -57.10 11.67
CA SER A 2 29.57 -55.73 11.44
C SER A 2 29.16 -54.99 10.16
N ASP A 3 28.82 -53.70 10.18
CA ASP A 3 28.43 -52.74 11.23
C ASP A 3 27.86 -51.51 10.51
N THR A 4 26.94 -50.83 11.19
CA THR A 4 26.24 -49.57 10.91
C THR A 4 27.16 -48.43 10.44
N ASN A 5 26.69 -47.54 9.56
CA ASN A 5 26.92 -46.10 9.77
C ASN A 5 25.87 -45.23 9.06
N SER A 6 24.82 -44.88 9.81
CA SER A 6 23.83 -43.86 9.47
C SER A 6 24.51 -42.49 9.37
N LYS A 7 24.62 -41.94 8.17
CA LYS A 7 24.81 -40.50 8.00
C LYS A 7 23.44 -39.86 7.90
N ASN A 8 22.95 -39.39 9.03
CA ASN A 8 21.86 -38.43 9.10
C ASN A 8 22.31 -37.15 8.37
N ILE A 9 21.94 -37.04 7.10
CA ILE A 9 21.99 -35.77 6.39
C ILE A 9 20.70 -35.06 6.80
N ILE A 10 20.85 -34.04 7.64
CA ILE A 10 19.77 -33.09 7.90
C ILE A 10 19.68 -32.25 6.63
N GLU A 11 18.76 -32.64 5.75
CA GLU A 11 18.33 -31.78 4.66
C GLU A 11 17.51 -30.66 5.32
N GLU A 12 18.11 -29.47 5.43
CA GLU A 12 17.41 -28.25 5.80
C GLU A 12 16.42 -27.95 4.67
N GLU A 13 15.16 -28.38 4.85
CA GLU A 13 14.07 -27.98 3.99
C GLU A 13 13.91 -26.46 4.10
N THR A 14 14.50 -25.74 3.15
CA THR A 14 14.21 -24.33 2.96
C THR A 14 12.76 -24.24 2.47
N GLU A 15 11.84 -24.12 3.42
CA GLU A 15 10.42 -23.87 3.16
C GLU A 15 10.31 -22.54 2.40
N THR A 16 10.27 -22.64 1.08
CA THR A 16 10.00 -21.50 0.21
C THR A 16 8.55 -21.14 0.45
N THR A 17 8.32 -20.20 1.37
CA THR A 17 6.99 -19.68 1.63
C THR A 17 6.56 -18.95 0.36
N MET A 18 5.75 -19.63 -0.46
CA MET A 18 5.09 -19.03 -1.61
C MET A 18 4.22 -17.91 -1.04
N GLN A 19 4.69 -16.67 -1.13
CA GLN A 19 3.97 -15.50 -0.66
C GLN A 19 2.72 -15.36 -1.55
N GLN A 20 1.62 -15.99 -1.14
CA GLN A 20 0.37 -15.95 -1.86
C GLN A 20 -0.08 -14.50 -1.92
N THR A 21 0.02 -13.88 -3.10
CA THR A 21 -0.46 -12.53 -3.33
C THR A 21 -1.98 -12.59 -3.36
N ILE A 22 -2.63 -12.38 -2.22
CA ILE A 22 -4.10 -12.35 -2.14
C ILE A 22 -4.54 -11.02 -2.77
N LEU A 23 -4.92 -11.07 -4.04
CA LEU A 23 -5.53 -9.94 -4.74
C LEU A 23 -7.04 -10.08 -4.60
N LEU A 24 -7.65 -9.23 -3.78
CA LEU A 24 -9.10 -9.29 -3.55
C LEU A 24 -9.84 -8.66 -4.74
N ASN A 25 -10.88 -9.33 -5.21
CA ASN A 25 -11.83 -8.72 -6.14
C ASN A 25 -12.68 -7.69 -5.38
N ILE A 26 -12.35 -6.41 -5.53
CA ILE A 26 -13.00 -5.32 -4.80
C ILE A 26 -14.08 -4.70 -5.68
N PRO A 27 -15.34 -4.56 -5.20
CA PRO A 27 -16.33 -3.79 -5.92
C PRO A 27 -15.90 -2.32 -6.01
N PRO A 28 -16.39 -1.56 -7.02
CA PRO A 28 -16.24 -0.12 -7.06
C PRO A 28 -16.70 0.56 -5.76
N ARG A 29 -16.13 1.73 -5.48
CA ARG A 29 -16.46 2.55 -4.31
C ARG A 29 -17.00 3.90 -4.76
N LEU A 30 -17.93 4.42 -3.98
CA LEU A 30 -18.45 5.76 -4.15
C LEU A 30 -17.58 6.72 -3.33
N GLN A 31 -17.13 7.78 -3.98
CA GLN A 31 -16.57 8.94 -3.31
C GLN A 31 -17.69 9.67 -2.55
N TRP A 32 -17.37 10.24 -1.38
CA TRP A 32 -18.31 11.14 -0.71
C TRP A 32 -18.44 12.47 -1.45
N ASP A 33 -19.66 13.02 -1.42
CA ASP A 33 -19.97 14.27 -2.11
C ASP A 33 -19.45 15.46 -1.29
N ASN A 34 -18.45 16.17 -1.82
CA ASN A 34 -17.86 17.35 -1.19
C ASN A 34 -17.07 18.21 -2.19
N ASP A 35 -17.74 18.83 -3.18
CA ASP A 35 -17.23 19.96 -3.97
C ASP A 35 -15.76 19.84 -4.46
N ASN A 36 -15.40 18.67 -5.01
CA ASN A 36 -14.05 18.24 -5.50
C ASN A 36 -13.08 17.56 -4.51
N GLY A 37 -13.49 17.25 -3.27
CA GLY A 37 -12.70 16.46 -2.32
C GLY A 37 -13.00 14.95 -2.34
N TYR A 38 -12.22 14.15 -1.61
CA TYR A 38 -12.40 12.70 -1.39
C TYR A 38 -11.94 11.72 -2.50
N CYS A 39 -11.51 12.19 -3.67
CA CYS A 39 -11.10 11.28 -4.75
C CYS A 39 -9.87 10.43 -4.37
N GLY A 40 -8.89 11.03 -3.70
CA GLY A 40 -7.72 10.36 -3.18
C GLY A 40 -8.02 9.42 -2.02
N GLU A 41 -8.96 9.81 -1.16
CA GLU A 41 -9.42 9.03 -0.03
C GLU A 41 -10.21 7.78 -0.48
N ALA A 42 -11.05 7.92 -1.52
CA ALA A 42 -11.72 6.80 -2.16
C ALA A 42 -10.72 5.85 -2.83
N ALA A 43 -9.65 6.38 -3.43
CA ALA A 43 -8.57 5.58 -4.00
C ALA A 43 -7.81 4.81 -2.90
N LEU A 44 -7.42 5.47 -1.81
CA LEU A 44 -6.72 4.84 -0.68
C LEU A 44 -7.57 3.81 0.06
N GLN A 45 -8.87 4.07 0.21
CA GLN A 45 -9.80 3.06 0.72
C GLN A 45 -9.83 1.82 -0.18
N SER A 46 -9.86 2.01 -1.50
CA SER A 46 -9.86 0.91 -2.48
C SER A 46 -8.54 0.13 -2.44
N ILE A 47 -7.40 0.82 -2.36
CA ILE A 47 -6.08 0.18 -2.24
C ILE A 47 -5.95 -0.57 -0.92
N SER A 48 -6.41 0.00 0.20
CA SER A 48 -6.40 -0.69 1.50
C SER A 48 -7.18 -1.99 1.43
N LEU A 49 -8.38 -1.94 0.83
CA LEU A 49 -9.25 -3.10 0.67
C LEU A 49 -8.61 -4.17 -0.19
N TYR A 50 -7.83 -3.79 -1.21
CA TYR A 50 -7.12 -4.72 -2.07
C TYR A 50 -6.19 -5.62 -1.27
N TYR A 51 -5.52 -5.04 -0.27
CA TYR A 51 -4.59 -5.71 0.64
C TYR A 51 -5.25 -6.24 1.93
N GLY A 52 -6.59 -6.25 2.00
CA GLY A 52 -7.33 -6.85 3.11
C GLY A 52 -7.55 -5.94 4.34
N ALA A 53 -7.21 -4.66 4.25
CA ALA A 53 -7.47 -3.68 5.30
C ALA A 53 -8.67 -2.79 4.93
N TRP A 54 -9.55 -2.51 5.89
CA TRP A 54 -10.60 -1.51 5.71
C TRP A 54 -10.23 -0.21 6.41
N ILE A 55 -10.36 0.91 5.70
CA ILE A 55 -10.23 2.26 6.24
C ILE A 55 -11.35 3.15 5.72
N SER A 56 -11.86 4.06 6.56
CA SER A 56 -12.88 5.02 6.14
C SER A 56 -12.24 6.18 5.37
N GLN A 57 -12.97 6.72 4.39
CA GLN A 57 -12.51 7.91 3.65
C GLN A 57 -12.33 9.11 4.60
N LYS A 58 -13.21 9.24 5.62
CA LYS A 58 -13.07 10.26 6.68
C LYS A 58 -11.76 10.17 7.44
N LEU A 59 -11.35 8.97 7.84
CA LEU A 59 -10.11 8.80 8.60
C LEU A 59 -8.90 9.22 7.76
N ILE A 60 -8.88 8.86 6.47
CA ILE A 60 -7.83 9.30 5.55
C ILE A 60 -7.82 10.83 5.44
N HIS A 61 -8.98 11.44 5.26
CA HIS A 61 -9.12 12.89 5.20
C HIS A 61 -8.62 13.59 6.47
N ASP A 62 -8.94 13.04 7.64
CA ASP A 62 -8.51 13.59 8.93
C ASP A 62 -7.01 13.41 9.17
N ILE A 63 -6.43 12.26 8.79
CA ILE A 63 -4.97 12.01 8.84
C ILE A 63 -4.22 12.97 7.92
N ASN A 64 -4.79 13.22 6.74
CA ASN A 64 -4.22 14.11 5.75
C ASN A 64 -4.50 15.60 6.03
N GLU A 65 -5.25 15.90 7.11
CA GLU A 65 -5.64 17.24 7.53
C GLU A 65 -6.36 18.02 6.40
N GLY A 66 -7.11 17.28 5.56
CA GLY A 66 -7.79 17.78 4.37
C GLY A 66 -7.75 16.79 3.22
N GLU A 67 -8.08 17.27 2.01
CA GLU A 67 -8.17 16.43 0.81
C GLU A 67 -6.85 15.76 0.43
N TYR A 68 -6.89 14.46 0.16
CA TYR A 68 -5.72 13.74 -0.36
C TYR A 68 -5.55 14.01 -1.86
N LEU A 69 -4.51 14.78 -2.19
CA LEU A 69 -4.13 15.10 -3.55
C LEU A 69 -2.81 14.42 -3.88
N SER A 70 -2.76 13.61 -4.93
CA SER A 70 -1.54 12.89 -5.36
C SER A 70 -0.54 13.77 -6.13
N GLN A 71 -0.76 15.08 -6.16
CA GLN A 71 0.04 16.04 -6.92
C GLN A 71 1.11 16.69 -6.03
N PRO A 72 2.25 17.10 -6.62
CA PRO A 72 3.32 17.75 -5.88
C PRO A 72 2.79 18.97 -5.17
N VAL A 73 2.92 18.95 -3.85
CA VAL A 73 2.43 20.00 -2.99
C VAL A 73 3.46 21.13 -3.01
N PRO A 74 3.07 22.39 -3.28
CA PRO A 74 4.02 23.50 -3.28
C PRO A 74 4.75 23.57 -1.93
N PRO A 75 6.01 24.02 -1.88
CA PRO A 75 6.88 23.92 -0.70
C PRO A 75 6.38 24.61 0.59
N ASN A 76 5.25 25.32 0.52
CA ASN A 76 4.64 26.06 1.62
C ASN A 76 3.30 25.42 2.08
N ASP A 77 2.95 24.27 1.54
CA ASP A 77 1.71 23.57 1.85
C ASP A 77 2.07 22.27 2.59
N HIS A 78 1.55 22.16 3.81
CA HIS A 78 1.93 21.15 4.79
C HIS A 78 1.25 19.79 4.54
N ARG A 79 0.43 19.70 3.50
CA ARG A 79 -0.18 18.44 3.06
C ARG A 79 0.91 17.61 2.41
N GLU A 80 1.34 16.56 3.09
CA GLU A 80 2.36 15.65 2.58
C GLU A 80 1.65 14.32 2.27
N PRO A 81 1.29 14.04 1.00
CA PRO A 81 0.60 12.80 0.64
C PRO A 81 1.39 11.57 1.11
N LEU A 82 2.72 11.69 1.09
CA LEU A 82 3.67 10.71 1.57
C LEU A 82 3.56 10.44 3.07
N ARG A 83 3.20 11.46 3.88
CA ARG A 83 2.95 11.29 5.33
C ARG A 83 1.72 10.43 5.56
N THR A 84 0.63 10.66 4.84
CA THR A 84 -0.59 9.85 4.94
C THR A 84 -0.30 8.40 4.60
N LEU A 85 0.41 8.14 3.49
CA LEU A 85 0.83 6.78 3.12
C LEU A 85 1.69 6.11 4.20
N THR A 86 2.63 6.87 4.78
CA THR A 86 3.51 6.37 5.85
C THR A 86 2.71 6.02 7.13
N LEU A 87 1.78 6.88 7.54
CA LEU A 87 0.93 6.65 8.72
C LEU A 87 -0.04 5.48 8.52
N LEU A 88 -0.45 5.22 7.28
CA LEU A 88 -1.26 4.06 6.90
C LEU A 88 -0.42 2.80 6.68
N HIS A 89 0.89 2.86 6.93
CA HIS A 89 1.84 1.76 6.73
C HIS A 89 1.88 1.21 5.30
N PHE A 90 1.57 2.04 4.30
CA PHE A 90 1.79 1.66 2.91
C PHE A 90 3.28 1.67 2.58
N THR A 91 3.71 0.64 1.86
CA THR A 91 4.99 0.66 1.13
C THR A 91 4.70 1.21 -0.27
N TYR A 92 5.42 2.24 -0.69
CA TYR A 92 5.19 2.90 -1.98
C TYR A 92 6.52 3.32 -2.62
N ASN A 93 6.50 3.46 -3.95
CA ASN A 93 7.53 4.15 -4.71
C ASN A 93 6.92 5.43 -5.25
N GLU A 94 7.59 6.56 -5.02
CA GLU A 94 7.15 7.85 -5.57
C GLU A 94 7.52 7.95 -7.05
N TRP A 95 6.62 8.53 -7.85
CA TRP A 95 6.92 8.83 -9.24
C TRP A 95 7.81 10.08 -9.32
N ASP A 96 9.05 9.87 -9.77
CA ASP A 96 9.94 10.95 -10.21
C ASP A 96 9.44 11.57 -11.53
N TRP A 97 8.54 12.54 -11.41
CA TRP A 97 8.00 13.26 -12.56
C TRP A 97 9.05 14.13 -13.25
N ILE A 98 10.09 14.58 -12.54
CA ILE A 98 11.16 15.44 -13.07
C ILE A 98 11.96 14.70 -14.14
N ASN A 99 12.26 13.42 -13.89
CA ASN A 99 13.02 12.58 -14.82
C ASN A 99 12.13 11.67 -15.69
N SER A 100 10.80 11.87 -15.65
CA SER A 100 9.87 11.05 -16.43
C SER A 100 9.89 11.40 -17.92
N PRO A 101 9.74 10.42 -18.84
CA PRO A 101 9.63 10.68 -20.27
C PRO A 101 8.44 11.61 -20.55
N GLN A 102 8.71 12.77 -21.14
CA GLN A 102 7.67 13.72 -21.54
C GLN A 102 7.08 13.27 -22.88
N SER A 103 5.76 13.06 -22.92
CA SER A 103 5.00 12.67 -24.13
C SER A 103 4.66 13.86 -25.01
#